data_AF-A0A954CF00-F1
#
_entry.id   AF-A0A954CF00-F1
#
_cell.length_a   1.000
_cell.length_b   1.000
_cell.length_c   1.000
_cell.angle_alpha   90.00
_cell.angle_beta   90.00
_cell.angle_gamma   90.00
#
_symmetry.space_group_name_H-M   'P 1'
#
loop_
_entity.id
_entity.type
_entity.pdbx_description
1 polymer ?
#
loop_
_entity_poly.entity_id
_entity_poly.type
_entity_poly.pdbx_seq_one_letter_code
_entity_poly.pdbx_strand_id
1 'polypeptide(L)'
;VGPDELPWRGTQAKRWLGTLWMPHSGLPLASDVRTGFWYHKTAVGHASGADVETDVTWHGDRAAHFVNSMMSQGACLIDPTGVVKLPCLEAAA
;
A
#
# COMPACT_ATOMS: atom_id res chain seq x y z
N VAL A 1 -4.97 6.72 15.53
CA VAL A 1 -3.72 6.17 16.11
C VAL A 1 -2.69 7.28 16.16
N GLY A 2 -1.61 7.15 16.94
CA GLY A 2 -0.55 8.16 16.96
C GLY A 2 0.15 8.30 15.61
N PRO A 3 0.89 9.40 15.35
CA PRO A 3 1.63 9.61 14.10
C PRO A 3 2.58 8.47 13.73
N ASP A 4 3.19 7.83 14.73
CA ASP A 4 4.15 6.72 14.55
C ASP A 4 3.48 5.36 14.34
N GLU A 5 2.17 5.26 14.60
CA GLU A 5 1.38 4.05 14.40
C GLU A 5 0.60 4.06 13.08
N LEU A 6 0.76 5.12 12.28
CA LEU A 6 0.14 5.20 10.96
C LEU A 6 0.83 4.23 9.99
N PRO A 7 0.07 3.52 9.13
CA PRO A 7 0.65 2.66 8.10
C PRO A 7 1.60 3.41 7.14
N TRP A 8 1.31 4.68 6.86
CA TRP A 8 2.22 5.61 6.17
C TRP A 8 1.93 7.05 6.61
N ARG A 9 2.86 7.97 6.35
CA ARG A 9 2.66 9.39 6.68
C ARG A 9 1.63 10.02 5.73
N GLY A 10 0.73 10.83 6.27
CA GLY A 10 -0.28 11.56 5.49
C GLY A 10 -1.63 10.84 5.33
N THR A 11 -1.83 9.67 5.95
CA THR A 11 -3.16 9.05 6.08
C THR A 11 -3.76 9.29 7.47
N GLN A 12 -5.08 9.13 7.57
CA GLN A 12 -5.78 9.05 8.85
C GLN A 12 -6.15 7.60 9.11
N ALA A 13 -5.71 7.06 10.25
CA ALA A 13 -6.13 5.73 10.69
C ALA A 13 -6.67 5.76 12.12
N LYS A 14 -7.70 4.96 12.39
CA LYS A 14 -8.35 4.88 13.71
C LYS A 14 -8.43 3.43 14.16
N ARG A 15 -8.07 3.16 15.42
CA ARG A 15 -8.35 1.87 16.05
C ARG A 15 -9.78 1.90 16.59
N TRP A 16 -10.58 0.91 16.21
CA TRP A 16 -11.93 0.71 16.73
C TRP A 16 -12.31 -0.76 16.64
N LEU A 17 -12.91 -1.31 17.71
CA LEU A 17 -13.21 -2.74 17.87
C LEU A 17 -12.00 -3.67 17.59
N GLY A 18 -10.83 -3.30 18.12
CA GLY A 18 -9.59 -4.07 17.95
C GLY A 18 -8.97 -4.03 16.53
N THR A 19 -9.61 -3.34 15.59
CA THR A 19 -9.17 -3.26 14.18
C THR A 19 -8.63 -1.89 13.84
N LEU A 20 -7.61 -1.83 12.98
CA LEU A 20 -7.14 -0.59 12.39
C LEU A 20 -7.96 -0.27 11.14
N TRP A 21 -8.71 0.83 11.19
CA TRP A 21 -9.46 1.36 10.07
C TRP A 21 -8.64 2.40 9.34
N MET A 22 -8.52 2.25 8.03
CA MET A 22 -7.74 3.14 7.17
C MET A 22 -8.42 3.29 5.80
N PRO A 23 -8.61 4.52 5.29
CA PRO A 23 -9.02 4.74 3.92
C PRO A 23 -7.84 4.47 2.97
N HIS A 24 -8.13 3.87 1.82
CA HIS A 24 -7.15 3.64 0.76
C HIS A 24 -7.80 3.89 -0.60
N SER A 25 -7.18 4.71 -1.46
CA SER A 25 -7.73 5.08 -2.77
C SER A 25 -7.50 4.02 -3.84
N GLY A 26 -6.46 3.20 -3.71
CA GLY A 26 -6.13 2.13 -4.66
C GLY A 26 -6.90 0.82 -4.44
N LEU A 27 -8.10 0.85 -3.87
CA LEU A 27 -8.92 -0.36 -3.70
C LEU A 27 -9.51 -0.79 -5.06
N PRO A 28 -9.57 -2.10 -5.36
CA PRO A 28 -10.13 -2.60 -6.63
C PRO A 28 -11.57 -2.13 -6.82
N LEU A 29 -11.84 -1.58 -8.01
CA LEU A 29 -13.17 -1.21 -8.47
C LEU A 29 -13.50 -2.05 -9.70
N ALA A 30 -14.63 -2.75 -9.65
CA ALA A 30 -15.19 -3.46 -10.80
C ALA A 30 -16.62 -2.95 -11.01
N SER A 31 -16.88 -2.31 -12.15
CA SER A 31 -18.13 -1.58 -12.40
C SER A 31 -18.36 -0.51 -11.32
N ASP A 32 -19.39 -0.69 -10.51
CA ASP A 32 -19.90 0.14 -9.43
C ASP A 32 -19.61 -0.47 -8.05
N VAL A 33 -18.83 -1.55 -7.98
CA VAL A 33 -18.53 -2.24 -6.72
C VAL A 33 -17.06 -2.06 -6.35
N ARG A 34 -16.79 -1.29 -5.28
CA ARG A 34 -15.47 -1.18 -4.66
C ARG A 34 -15.27 -2.29 -3.66
N THR A 35 -14.16 -3.03 -3.79
CA THR A 35 -13.83 -4.11 -2.84
C THR A 35 -12.89 -3.59 -1.76
N GLY A 36 -13.39 -3.45 -0.53
CA GLY A 36 -12.58 -3.28 0.67
C GLY A 36 -12.04 -4.60 1.19
N PHE A 37 -11.03 -4.52 2.07
CA PHE A 37 -10.43 -5.69 2.70
C PHE A 37 -10.35 -5.52 4.21
N TRP A 38 -10.73 -6.56 4.94
CA TRP A 38 -10.46 -6.71 6.36
C TRP A 38 -9.61 -7.95 6.53
N TYR A 39 -8.42 -7.79 7.09
CA TYR A 39 -7.47 -8.88 7.19
C TYR A 39 -6.64 -8.83 8.46
N HIS A 40 -6.10 -9.98 8.83
CA HIS A 40 -5.08 -10.08 9.88
C HIS A 40 -3.68 -9.81 9.30
N LYS A 41 -2.82 -9.10 10.04
CA LYS A 41 -1.47 -8.73 9.57
C LYS A 41 -0.63 -9.94 9.14
N THR A 42 -0.78 -11.07 9.82
CA THR A 42 -0.02 -12.31 9.50
C THR A 42 -0.55 -13.06 8.29
N ALA A 43 -1.72 -12.68 7.74
CA ALA A 43 -2.25 -13.29 6.53
C ALA A 43 -1.52 -12.84 5.26
N VAL A 44 -0.80 -11.71 5.32
CA VAL A 44 -0.09 -11.10 4.20
C VAL A 44 1.41 -11.19 4.42
N GLY A 45 2.11 -11.72 3.43
CA GLY A 45 3.56 -11.75 3.35
C GLY A 45 4.09 -10.55 2.58
N HIS A 46 5.17 -9.95 3.08
CA HIS A 46 5.95 -8.95 2.37
C HIS A 46 7.43 -9.33 2.43
N ALA A 47 8.12 -9.25 1.31
CA ALA A 47 9.54 -9.55 1.19
C ALA A 47 10.27 -8.41 0.49
N SER A 48 11.42 -7.99 1.05
CA SER A 48 12.35 -7.05 0.43
C SER A 48 13.53 -7.84 -0.16
N GLY A 49 13.71 -7.76 -1.47
CA GLY A 49 14.87 -8.31 -2.17
C GLY A 49 16.00 -7.29 -2.35
N ALA A 50 15.64 -6.00 -2.42
CA ALA A 50 16.55 -4.86 -2.33
C ALA A 50 15.80 -3.67 -1.75
N ASP A 51 16.38 -3.03 -0.74
CA ASP A 51 15.84 -1.80 -0.17
C ASP A 51 15.97 -0.63 -1.15
N VAL A 52 15.42 0.52 -0.79
CA VAL A 52 15.46 1.68 -1.69
C VAL A 52 16.90 2.20 -1.81
N GLU A 53 17.38 2.30 -3.04
CA GLU A 53 18.66 2.88 -3.39
C GLU A 53 18.45 4.01 -4.39
N THR A 54 19.22 5.08 -4.26
CA THR A 54 19.18 6.21 -5.21
C THR A 54 20.56 6.42 -5.79
N ASP A 55 20.65 6.29 -7.11
CA ASP A 55 21.85 6.60 -7.88
C ASP A 55 21.69 7.97 -8.56
N VAL A 56 22.77 8.77 -8.49
CA VAL A 56 22.82 10.11 -9.06
C VAL A 56 24.04 10.22 -9.94
N THR A 57 23.81 10.26 -11.25
CA THR A 57 24.86 10.31 -12.26
C THR A 57 24.78 11.59 -13.09
N TRP A 58 25.94 12.14 -13.47
CA TRP A 58 26.00 13.29 -14.38
C TRP A 58 26.01 12.81 -15.83
N HIS A 59 25.09 13.32 -16.64
CA HIS A 59 25.02 13.03 -18.07
C HIS A 59 25.56 14.21 -18.86
N GLY A 60 26.80 14.11 -19.33
CA GLY A 60 27.50 15.16 -20.07
C GLY A 60 26.76 15.63 -21.33
N ASP A 61 26.23 14.71 -22.13
CA ASP A 61 25.48 15.03 -23.36
C ASP A 61 24.21 15.85 -23.12
N ARG A 62 23.66 15.76 -21.91
CA ARG A 62 22.43 16.49 -21.52
C ARG A 62 22.71 17.64 -20.56
N ALA A 63 23.97 17.85 -20.17
CA ALA A 63 24.39 18.78 -19.12
C ALA A 63 23.45 18.75 -17.89
N ALA A 64 23.06 17.55 -17.44
CA ALA A 64 22.07 17.37 -16.39
C ALA A 64 22.40 16.16 -15.50
N HIS A 65 21.91 16.20 -14.26
CA HIS A 65 21.91 15.05 -13.37
C HIS A 65 20.75 14.12 -13.71
N PHE A 66 21.06 12.83 -13.90
CA PHE A 66 20.08 11.77 -13.91
C PHE A 66 20.00 11.18 -12.51
N VAL A 67 18.79 11.20 -11.94
CA VAL A 67 18.50 10.67 -10.60
C VAL A 67 17.57 9.50 -10.78
N ASN A 68 17.99 8.31 -10.32
CA ASN A 68 17.19 7.11 -10.36
C ASN A 68 17.06 6.52 -8.97
N SER A 69 15.83 6.34 -8.51
CA SER A 69 15.53 5.63 -7.26
C SER A 69 14.92 4.27 -7.59
N MET A 70 15.49 3.20 -7.05
CA MET A 70 15.10 1.83 -7.32
C MET A 70 14.90 1.04 -6.03
N MET A 71 14.03 0.02 -6.08
CA MET A 71 13.81 -0.94 -5.01
C MET A 71 13.27 -2.24 -5.60
N SER A 72 13.44 -3.36 -4.89
CA SER A 72 12.86 -4.66 -5.27
C SER A 72 12.12 -5.25 -4.09
N GLN A 73 10.78 -5.23 -4.15
CA GLN A 73 9.91 -5.73 -3.09
C GLN A 73 8.78 -6.57 -3.69
N GLY A 74 8.25 -7.51 -2.90
CA GLY A 74 7.12 -8.35 -3.27
C GLY A 74 6.14 -8.50 -2.11
N ALA A 75 4.87 -8.75 -2.44
CA ALA A 75 3.86 -9.11 -1.44
C ALA A 75 3.01 -10.27 -1.97
N CYS A 76 2.58 -11.15 -1.06
CA CYS A 76 1.71 -12.27 -1.38
C CYS A 76 0.73 -12.56 -0.24
N LEU A 77 -0.35 -13.28 -0.57
CA LEU A 77 -1.29 -13.79 0.41
C LEU A 77 -0.75 -15.14 0.94
N ILE A 78 -0.48 -15.21 2.23
CA ILE A 78 0.02 -16.43 2.90
C ILE A 78 -1.14 -17.26 3.43
N ASP A 79 -2.12 -16.62 4.07
CA ASP A 79 -3.29 -17.29 4.65
C ASP A 79 -4.59 -16.66 4.13
N PRO A 80 -5.26 -17.31 3.16
CA PRO A 80 -6.53 -16.82 2.62
C PRO A 80 -7.66 -16.76 3.64
N THR A 81 -7.61 -17.56 4.72
CA THR A 81 -8.67 -17.60 5.74
C THR A 81 -8.65 -16.38 6.64
N GLY A 82 -7.50 -15.72 6.76
CA GLY A 82 -7.32 -14.48 7.54
C GLY A 82 -7.74 -13.20 6.82
N VAL A 83 -8.43 -13.29 5.67
CA VAL A 83 -8.85 -12.15 4.85
C VAL A 83 -10.34 -12.24 4.51
N VAL A 84 -11.04 -11.12 4.66
CA VAL A 84 -12.43 -10.94 4.27
C VAL A 84 -12.53 -9.81 3.25
N LYS A 85 -13.29 -10.05 2.17
CA LYS A 85 -13.64 -9.04 1.17
C LYS A 85 -14.94 -8.36 1.58
N LEU A 86 -14.96 -7.03 1.49
CA LEU A 86 -16.10 -6.19 1.84
C LEU A 86 -16.54 -5.43 0.57
N PRO A 87 -17.45 -5.99 -0.24
CA PRO A 87 -17.96 -5.29 -1.41
C PRO A 87 -18.84 -4.11 -0.98
N CYS A 88 -18.58 -2.94 -1.57
CA CYS A 88 -19.34 -1.72 -1.36
C CYS A 88 -19.88 -1.26 -2.71
N LEU A 89 -21.21 -1.23 -2.83
CA LEU A 89 -21.87 -0.62 -4.00
C LEU A 89 -21.71 0.89 -3.89
N GLU A 90 -21.00 1.49 -4.83
CA GLU A 90 -20.87 2.94 -4.95
C GLU A 90 -22.10 3.46 -5.70
N ALA A 91 -22.70 4.55 -5.20
CA ALA A 91 -23.76 5.21 -5.95
C ALA A 91 -23.21 5.67 -7.32
N ALA A 92 -24.03 5.59 -8.36
CA ALA A 92 -23.66 6.11 -9.67
C ALA A 92 -23.24 7.58 -9.54
N ALA A 93 -22.06 7.90 -10.07
CA ALA A 93 -21.52 9.27 -10.11
C ALA A 93 -22.40 10.20 -10.95
#